data_AF-A0A7X4FBF7-F1
#
_entry.id   AF-A0A7X4FBF7-F1
#
_cell.length_a   1.000
_cell.length_b   1.000
_cell.length_c   1.000
_cell.angle_alpha   90.00
_cell.angle_beta   90.00
_cell.angle_gamma   90.00
#
_symmetry.space_group_name_H-M   'P 1'
#
loop_
_entity.id
_entity.type
_entity.pdbx_description
1 polymer ?
#
loop_
_entity_poly.entity_id
_entity_poly.type
_entity_poly.pdbx_seq_one_letter_code
_entity_poly.pdbx_strand_id
1 'polypeptide(L)'
;MKKKPLETQFMLCIDNKGCEDLEKRKFYQILPDEDAAQDGYLRVIDESQEDYLYPASYFISVELPAKAQAALVATVRELENLKHPT
;
A
#
# COMPACT_ATOMS: atom_id res chain seq x y z
N MET A 1 -4.46 -21.37 15.05
CA MET A 1 -4.71 -19.97 15.44
C MET A 1 -5.33 -19.27 14.23
N LYS A 2 -6.56 -18.75 14.34
CA LYS A 2 -7.18 -18.01 13.23
C LYS A 2 -6.45 -16.67 13.10
N LYS A 3 -5.69 -16.46 12.02
CA LYS A 3 -5.13 -15.15 11.71
C LYS A 3 -6.32 -14.19 11.56
N LYS A 4 -6.45 -13.19 12.45
CA LYS A 4 -7.33 -12.05 12.17
C LYS A 4 -6.90 -11.52 10.80
N PRO A 5 -7.83 -11.21 9.88
CA PRO A 5 -7.44 -10.49 8.68
C PRO A 5 -6.75 -9.21 9.17
N LEU A 6 -5.49 -9.03 8.79
CA LEU A 6 -4.78 -7.78 9.01
C LEU A 6 -5.66 -6.72 8.33
N GLU A 7 -6.21 -5.78 9.09
CA GLU A 7 -6.92 -4.66 8.52
C GLU A 7 -5.92 -3.96 7.59
N THR A 8 -6.15 -4.05 6.28
CA THR A 8 -5.28 -3.43 5.28
C THR A 8 -5.33 -1.92 5.50
N GLN A 9 -4.24 -1.37 6.03
CA GLN A 9 -4.13 0.07 6.23
C GLN A 9 -3.69 0.72 4.92
N PHE A 10 -4.39 1.78 4.55
CA PHE A 10 -4.07 2.59 3.39
C PHE A 10 -3.49 3.92 3.84
N MET A 11 -2.41 4.33 3.19
CA MET A 11 -1.75 5.60 3.41
C MET A 11 -1.83 6.45 2.15
N LEU A 12 -2.12 7.74 2.31
CA LEU A 12 -2.03 8.72 1.23
C LEU A 12 -0.61 9.29 1.22
N CYS A 13 0.07 9.20 0.07
CA CYS A 13 1.33 9.88 -0.14
C CYS A 13 1.11 11.40 -0.27
N ILE A 14 1.74 12.19 0.59
CA ILE A 14 1.68 13.66 0.61
C ILE A 14 2.99 14.32 0.15
N ASP A 15 4.10 13.59 0.18
CA ASP A 15 5.38 14.05 -0.36
C ASP A 15 6.17 12.90 -0.99
N ASN A 16 7.06 13.22 -1.91
CA ASN A 16 7.90 12.24 -2.62
C ASN A 16 9.31 12.77 -2.88
N LYS A 17 9.79 13.68 -2.03
CA LYS A 17 11.03 14.40 -2.28
C LYS A 17 12.21 13.43 -2.40
N GLY A 18 12.81 13.37 -3.59
CA GLY A 18 13.95 12.49 -3.88
C GLY A 18 13.58 11.03 -4.17
N CYS A 19 12.29 10.70 -4.28
CA CYS A 19 11.78 9.36 -4.59
C CYS A 19 10.95 9.44 -5.87
N GLU A 20 11.55 9.09 -7.01
CA GLU A 20 10.90 9.17 -8.34
C GLU A 20 9.85 8.08 -8.56
N ASP A 21 10.00 6.98 -7.83
CA ASP A 21 9.13 5.82 -7.73
C ASP A 21 7.88 6.06 -6.87
N LEU A 22 7.88 7.13 -6.07
CA LEU A 22 6.75 7.49 -5.21
C LEU A 22 5.89 8.59 -5.84
N GLU A 23 4.58 8.36 -5.93
CA GLU A 23 3.62 9.27 -6.56
C GLU A 23 2.77 10.01 -5.52
N LYS A 24 2.80 11.35 -5.53
CA LYS A 24 1.96 12.15 -4.63
C LYS A 24 0.48 11.93 -4.92
N ARG A 25 -0.32 11.94 -3.85
CA ARG A 25 -1.79 11.78 -3.83
C ARG A 25 -2.26 10.37 -4.21
N LYS A 26 -1.35 9.43 -4.39
CA LYS A 26 -1.64 8.01 -4.56
C LYS A 26 -1.80 7.34 -3.20
N PHE A 27 -2.67 6.33 -3.16
CA PHE A 27 -2.85 5.48 -2.00
C PHE A 27 -1.96 4.26 -2.10
N TYR A 28 -1.29 3.94 -0.99
CA TYR A 28 -0.41 2.79 -0.87
C TYR A 28 -0.89 1.89 0.27
N GLN A 29 -0.70 0.58 0.11
CA GLN A 29 -0.92 -0.39 1.18
C GLN A 29 0.31 -0.46 2.07
N ILE A 30 0.13 -0.65 3.38
CA ILE A 30 1.23 -0.80 4.32
C ILE A 30 1.43 -2.26 4.71
N LEU A 31 2.67 -2.71 4.65
CA LEU A 31 3.09 -3.97 5.25
C LEU A 31 3.65 -3.67 6.65
N PRO A 32 3.11 -4.29 7.73
CA PRO A 32 3.64 -4.09 9.07
C PRO A 32 5.11 -4.49 9.16
N ASP A 33 5.95 -3.57 9.61
CA ASP A 33 7.39 -3.73 9.79
C ASP A 33 7.83 -2.90 11.00
N GLU A 34 8.02 -3.58 12.13
CA GLU A 34 8.39 -2.92 13.40
C GLU A 34 9.81 -2.37 13.36
N ASP A 35 10.73 -3.01 12.63
CA ASP A 35 12.12 -2.58 12.53
C ASP A 35 12.21 -1.29 11.72
N ALA A 36 11.54 -1.23 10.56
CA ALA A 36 11.46 -0.01 9.77
C ALA A 36 10.77 1.15 10.52
N ALA A 37 9.72 0.83 11.27
CA ALA A 37 8.99 1.84 12.04
C ALA A 37 9.86 2.48 13.14
N GLN A 38 10.77 1.72 13.78
CA GLN A 38 11.73 2.25 14.75
C GLN A 38 12.68 3.29 14.13
N ASP A 39 13.01 3.10 12.85
CA ASP A 39 13.87 4.03 12.09
C ASP A 39 13.08 5.15 11.40
N GLY A 40 11.76 5.23 11.61
CA GLY A 40 10.90 6.27 11.02
C GLY A 40 10.52 6.03 9.56
N TYR A 41 10.54 4.78 9.11
CA TYR A 41 10.15 4.35 7.77
C TYR A 41 8.82 3.58 7.78
N LEU A 42 8.17 3.56 6.62
CA LEU A 42 7.02 2.70 6.32
C LEU A 42 7.37 1.78 5.16
N ARG A 43 7.03 0.51 5.31
CA ARG A 43 7.07 -0.47 4.22
C ARG A 43 5.76 -0.42 3.46
N VAL A 44 5.81 0.08 2.23
CA VAL A 44 4.64 0.26 1.37
C VAL A 44 4.68 -0.73 0.22
N ILE A 45 3.51 -1.18 -0.24
CA ILE A 45 3.38 -1.98 -1.45
C ILE A 45 2.85 -1.07 -2.56
N ASP A 46 3.52 -1.08 -3.70
CA ASP A 46 3.12 -0.33 -4.89
C ASP A 46 2.28 -1.19 -5.87
N GLU A 47 2.06 -0.69 -7.09
CA GLU A 47 1.26 -1.41 -8.11
C GLU A 47 1.97 -2.63 -8.70
N SER A 48 3.30 -2.72 -8.56
CA SER A 48 4.06 -3.90 -8.97
C SER A 48 3.95 -5.05 -7.98
N GLN A 49 3.34 -4.82 -6.81
CA GLN A 49 3.28 -5.74 -5.67
C GLN A 49 4.62 -5.98 -4.98
N GLU A 50 5.61 -5.16 -5.28
CA GLU A 50 6.88 -5.13 -4.55
C GLU A 50 6.77 -4.19 -3.35
N ASP A 51 7.55 -4.49 -2.32
CA ASP A 51 7.60 -3.68 -1.11
C ASP A 51 8.83 -2.76 -1.08
N TYR A 52 8.61 -1.52 -0.65
CA TYR A 52 9.61 -0.47 -0.60
C TYR A 52 9.55 0.28 0.74
N LEU A 53 10.69 0.79 1.20
CA LEU A 53 10.79 1.60 2.41
C LEU A 53 10.88 3.09 2.06
N TYR A 54 9.97 3.88 2.63
CA TYR A 54 9.99 5.33 2.51
C TYR A 54 9.82 6.01 3.86
N PRO A 55 10.25 7.27 4.02
CA PRO A 55 10.04 8.01 5.26
C PRO A 55 8.57 8.04 5.64
N ALA A 56 8.24 7.70 6.88
CA ALA A 56 6.86 7.71 7.38
C ALA A 56 6.20 9.10 7.25
N SER A 57 7.01 10.16 7.30
CA SER A 57 6.59 11.56 7.13
C SER A 57 6.02 11.88 5.75
N TYR A 58 6.23 11.04 4.75
CA TYR A 58 5.69 11.21 3.40
C TYR A 58 4.24 10.76 3.29
N PHE A 59 3.69 10.17 4.36
CA PHE A 59 2.40 9.52 4.35
C PHE A 59 1.50 10.02 5.46
N ILE A 60 0.20 9.96 5.20
CA ILE A 60 -0.84 10.11 6.22
C ILE A 60 -1.79 8.93 6.17
N SER A 61 -2.22 8.48 7.35
CA SER A 61 -3.23 7.42 7.46
C SER A 61 -4.59 7.95 7.03
N VAL A 62 -5.29 7.19 6.19
CA VAL A 62 -6.63 7.54 5.73
C VAL A 62 -7.54 6.33 5.87
N GLU A 63 -8.61 6.49 6.66
CA GLU A 63 -9.68 5.50 6.67
C GLU A 63 -10.51 5.63 5.40
N LEU A 64 -10.44 4.58 4.57
CA LEU A 64 -11.19 4.52 3.33
C LEU A 64 -12.49 3.74 3.51
N PRO A 65 -13.60 4.15 2.87
CA PRO A 65 -14.79 3.32 2.81
C PRO A 65 -14.49 1.95 2.19
N ALA A 66 -15.20 0.90 2.61
CA ALA A 66 -14.97 -0.47 2.14
C ALA A 66 -14.95 -0.61 0.60
N LYS A 67 -15.79 0.16 -0.11
CA LYS A 67 -15.81 0.18 -1.58
C LYS A 67 -14.48 0.67 -2.18
N ALA A 68 -13.85 1.67 -1.58
CA ALA A 68 -12.57 2.20 -2.03
C ALA A 68 -11.43 1.22 -1.71
N GLN A 69 -11.43 0.62 -0.51
CA GLN A 69 -10.48 -0.44 -0.16
C GLN A 69 -10.54 -1.60 -1.16
N ALA A 70 -11.75 -2.08 -1.48
CA ALA A 70 -11.93 -3.14 -2.46
C ALA A 70 -11.40 -2.75 -3.85
N ALA A 71 -11.63 -1.52 -4.31
CA ALA A 71 -11.14 -1.05 -5.60
C ALA A 71 -9.59 -0.97 -5.66
N LEU A 72 -8.93 -0.63 -4.55
CA LEU A 72 -7.47 -0.56 -4.45
C LEU A 72 -6.80 -1.94 -4.35
N VAL A 73 -7.53 -2.96 -3.87
CA VAL A 73 -7.03 -4.35 -3.78
C VAL A 73 -7.32 -5.15 -5.06
N ALA A 74 -8.30 -4.74 -5.86
CA ALA A 74 -8.82 -5.51 -7.00
C ALA A 74 -7.82 -5.72 -8.17
N THR A 75 -6.65 -5.08 -8.15
CA THR A 75 -5.73 -5.05 -9.29
C THR A 75 -5.04 -6.38 -9.59
N VAL A 76 -4.83 -7.29 -8.63
CA VAL A 76 -4.10 -8.55 -8.93
C VAL A 76 -5.03 -9.63 -9.51
N ARG A 77 -6.27 -9.76 -9.03
CA ARG A 77 -7.19 -10.81 -9.51
C ARG A 77 -7.86 -10.49 -10.85
N GLU A 78 -8.08 -9.22 -11.17
CA GLU A 78 -8.69 -8.83 -12.45
C GLU A 78 -7.70 -9.00 -13.62
N LEU A 79 -6.41 -8.70 -13.40
CA LEU A 79 -5.37 -8.79 -14.44
C LEU A 79 -4.91 -10.23 -14.74
N GLU A 80 -4.91 -11.12 -13.75
CA GLU A 80 -4.63 -12.55 -13.98
C GLU A 80 -5.76 -13.23 -14.79
N ASN A 81 -7.02 -12.88 -14.52
CA ASN A 81 -8.17 -13.37 -15.29
C ASN A 81 -8.23 -12.82 -16.73
N LEU A 82 -7.66 -11.63 -16.98
CA LEU A 82 -7.53 -11.07 -18.33
C LEU A 82 -6.42 -11.75 -19.15
N LYS A 83 -5.39 -12.32 -18.50
CA LYS A 83 -4.31 -13.05 -19.20
C LYS A 83 -4.72 -14.47 -19.62
N HIS A 84 -5.70 -15.08 -18.96
CA HIS A 84 -6.25 -16.40 -19.32
C HIS A 84 -7.77 -16.43 -19.17
N PRO A 85 -8.53 -15.82 -20.10
CA PRO A 85 -9.97 -15.99 -20.12
C PRO A 85 -10.29 -17.47 -20.34
N THR A 86 -11.17 -18.01 -19.51
CA THR A 86 -11.75 -19.36 -19.71
C THR A 86 -12.71 -19.36 -20.89
#